data_AF-A0A946SG98-F1
#
_entry.id   AF-A0A946SG98-F1
#
_cell.length_a   1.000
_cell.length_b   1.000
_cell.length_c   1.000
_cell.angle_alpha   90.00
_cell.angle_beta   90.00
_cell.angle_gamma   90.00
#
_symmetry.space_group_name_H-M   'P 1'
#
loop_
_entity.id
_entity.type
_entity.pdbx_description
1 polymer ?
#
loop_
_entity_poly.entity_id
_entity_poly.type
_entity_poly.pdbx_seq_one_letter_code
_entity_poly.pdbx_strand_id
1 'polypeptide(L)'
;MKHISEIIGKGFKKIDNFSDFLKDKTLLAKYLQKNIKTYGKFIVAAYLDENKTLIIETQSNEISARLRYEDTNIRKICRNLDINPKKIKYRTFTKS
;
A
#
# COMPACT_ATOMS: atom_id res chain seq x y z
N MET A 1 9.43 -25.26 -4.64
CA MET A 1 9.17 -24.18 -3.67
C MET A 1 8.52 -23.03 -4.42
N LYS A 2 7.27 -22.66 -4.09
CA LYS A 2 6.53 -21.62 -4.84
C LYS A 2 7.05 -20.25 -4.40
N HIS A 3 7.58 -19.47 -5.34
CA HIS A 3 7.98 -18.09 -5.08
C HIS A 3 6.74 -17.27 -4.68
N ILE A 4 6.85 -16.44 -3.64
CA ILE A 4 5.77 -15.53 -3.21
C ILE A 4 5.33 -14.62 -4.38
N SER A 5 6.21 -14.33 -5.34
CA SER A 5 5.89 -13.61 -6.57
C SER A 5 4.89 -14.33 -7.49
N GLU A 6 4.83 -15.68 -7.49
CA GLU A 6 3.83 -16.41 -8.26
C GLU A 6 2.44 -16.39 -7.61
N ILE A 7 2.39 -16.30 -6.28
CA ILE A 7 1.12 -16.21 -5.53
C ILE A 7 0.52 -14.81 -5.71
N ILE A 8 1.36 -13.78 -5.70
CA ILE A 8 0.93 -12.39 -5.89
C ILE A 8 0.58 -12.13 -7.36
N GLY A 9 1.44 -12.53 -8.32
CA GLY A 9 1.24 -12.29 -9.75
C GLY A 9 0.02 -13.01 -10.37
N LYS A 10 -0.42 -14.14 -9.79
CA LYS A 10 -1.67 -14.82 -10.19
C LYS A 10 -2.91 -14.28 -9.46
N GLY A 11 -2.77 -13.73 -8.26
CA GLY A 11 -3.89 -13.13 -7.51
C GLY A 11 -4.44 -11.86 -8.17
N PHE A 12 -3.59 -11.04 -8.77
CA PHE A 12 -4.02 -9.77 -9.38
C PHE A 12 -4.77 -9.92 -10.73
N LYS A 13 -4.68 -11.07 -11.42
CA LYS A 13 -5.12 -11.19 -12.83
C LYS A 13 -6.55 -11.71 -13.04
N LYS A 14 -7.28 -12.07 -11.98
CA LYS A 14 -8.69 -12.49 -12.05
C LYS A 14 -9.37 -12.15 -10.74
N ILE A 15 -9.93 -10.95 -10.63
CA ILE A 15 -10.75 -10.61 -9.47
C ILE A 15 -12.02 -9.94 -9.97
N ASP A 16 -13.05 -10.77 -10.06
CA ASP A 16 -14.44 -10.35 -10.01
C ASP A 16 -14.70 -9.69 -8.65
N ASN A 17 -14.91 -8.38 -8.71
CA ASN A 17 -15.80 -7.56 -7.90
C ASN A 17 -15.76 -7.71 -6.36
N PHE A 18 -15.13 -6.69 -5.74
CA PHE A 18 -15.31 -6.19 -4.36
C PHE A 18 -14.61 -6.90 -3.18
N SER A 19 -14.65 -8.23 -3.04
CA SER A 19 -14.16 -8.88 -1.79
C SER A 19 -12.63 -8.95 -1.69
N ASP A 20 -11.94 -9.21 -2.79
CA ASP A 20 -10.48 -9.31 -2.79
C ASP A 20 -9.80 -7.94 -2.85
N PHE A 21 -10.47 -6.90 -3.35
CA PHE A 21 -9.96 -5.53 -3.28
C PHE A 21 -9.71 -5.11 -1.83
N LEU A 22 -10.62 -5.43 -0.91
CA LEU A 22 -10.43 -5.17 0.52
C LEU A 22 -9.29 -6.01 1.11
N LYS A 23 -9.14 -7.28 0.69
CA LYS A 23 -7.99 -8.10 1.08
C LYS A 23 -6.68 -7.50 0.59
N ASP A 24 -6.62 -7.00 -0.64
CA ASP A 24 -5.45 -6.35 -1.22
C ASP A 24 -5.09 -5.05 -0.51
N LYS A 25 -6.09 -4.23 -0.14
CA LYS A 25 -5.87 -3.04 0.71
C LYS A 25 -5.21 -3.42 2.04
N THR A 26 -5.70 -4.49 2.67
CA THR A 26 -5.17 -4.93 3.96
C THR A 26 -3.78 -5.57 3.87
N LEU A 27 -3.45 -6.24 2.75
CA LEU A 27 -2.15 -6.86 2.56
C LEU A 27 -1.06 -5.82 2.30
N LEU A 28 -1.31 -4.86 1.40
CA LEU A 28 -0.34 -3.80 1.11
C LEU A 28 -0.10 -2.91 2.34
N ALA A 29 -1.16 -2.56 3.07
CA ALA A 29 -1.04 -1.81 4.33
C ALA A 29 -0.16 -2.57 5.34
N LYS A 30 -0.44 -3.86 5.58
CA LYS A 30 0.36 -4.71 6.49
C LYS A 30 1.81 -4.82 6.06
N TYR A 31 2.07 -4.91 4.76
CA TYR A 31 3.43 -5.00 4.24
C TYR A 31 4.20 -3.70 4.46
N LEU A 32 3.58 -2.54 4.17
CA LEU A 32 4.17 -1.23 4.43
C LEU A 32 4.40 -1.00 5.94
N GLN A 33 3.44 -1.39 6.79
CA GLN A 33 3.57 -1.31 8.25
C GLN A 33 4.81 -2.04 8.77
N LYS A 34 5.11 -3.24 8.23
CA LYS A 34 6.25 -4.06 8.65
C LYS A 34 7.59 -3.55 8.13
N ASN A 35 7.60 -2.89 6.98
CA ASN A 35 8.84 -2.52 6.27
C ASN A 35 9.23 -1.03 6.45
N ILE A 36 8.34 -0.20 6.99
CA ILE A 36 8.63 1.21 7.32
C ILE A 36 8.81 1.34 8.82
N LYS A 37 10.05 1.54 9.27
CA LYS A 37 10.43 1.44 10.70
C LYS A 37 9.64 2.36 11.63
N THR A 38 9.67 3.67 11.37
CA THR A 38 9.19 4.67 12.35
C THR A 38 7.69 4.93 12.22
N TYR A 39 7.25 5.21 10.99
CA TYR A 39 5.90 5.70 10.74
C TYR A 39 4.98 4.64 10.11
N GLY A 40 5.50 3.47 9.76
CA GLY A 40 4.74 2.39 9.14
C GLY A 40 3.56 1.95 10.00
N LYS A 41 3.75 1.82 11.31
CA LYS A 41 2.70 1.40 12.26
C LYS A 41 1.46 2.30 12.30
N PHE A 42 1.55 3.52 11.78
CA PHE A 42 0.45 4.49 11.75
C PHE A 42 -0.29 4.52 10.40
N ILE A 43 0.11 3.68 9.44
CA ILE A 43 -0.63 3.45 8.20
C ILE A 43 -1.87 2.64 8.53
N VAL A 44 -3.05 3.19 8.23
CA VAL A 44 -4.35 2.56 8.45
C VAL A 44 -4.76 1.73 7.24
N ALA A 45 -4.51 2.25 6.04
CA ALA A 45 -4.79 1.56 4.78
C ALA A 45 -3.79 1.96 3.71
N ALA A 46 -3.58 1.07 2.73
CA ALA A 46 -2.80 1.37 1.55
C ALA A 46 -3.34 0.62 0.34
N TYR A 47 -3.55 1.31 -0.78
CA TYR A 47 -4.12 0.70 -1.97
C TYR A 47 -3.84 1.49 -3.24
N LEU A 48 -3.90 0.84 -4.40
CA LEU A 48 -3.83 1.52 -5.70
C LEU A 48 -5.23 1.95 -6.13
N ASP A 49 -5.36 3.20 -6.58
CA ASP A 49 -6.54 3.62 -7.34
C ASP A 49 -6.44 3.20 -8.82
N GLU A 50 -7.53 3.41 -9.55
CA GLU A 50 -7.65 3.14 -11.00
C GLU A 50 -6.56 3.82 -11.85
N ASN A 51 -6.00 4.93 -11.35
CA ASN A 51 -4.95 5.69 -12.02
C ASN A 51 -3.53 5.20 -11.69
N LYS A 52 -3.40 4.06 -11.00
CA LYS A 52 -2.15 3.54 -10.43
C LYS A 52 -1.49 4.53 -9.47
N THR A 53 -2.30 5.33 -8.76
CA THR A 53 -1.84 6.13 -7.63
C THR A 53 -1.90 5.28 -6.38
N LEU A 54 -0.78 5.13 -5.69
CA LEU A 54 -0.76 4.54 -4.36
C LEU A 54 -1.32 5.55 -3.37
N ILE A 55 -2.45 5.20 -2.77
CA ILE A 55 -3.04 5.93 -1.67
C ILE A 55 -2.58 5.29 -0.36
N ILE A 56 -2.00 6.09 0.54
CA ILE A 56 -1.64 5.70 1.90
C ILE A 56 -2.46 6.55 2.86
N GLU A 57 -3.24 5.88 3.70
CA GLU A 57 -4.06 6.51 4.71
C GLU A 57 -3.40 6.38 6.08
N THR A 58 -3.32 7.48 6.81
CA THR A 58 -2.68 7.54 8.13
C THR A 58 -3.64 7.99 9.22
N GLN A 59 -3.28 7.78 10.47
CA GLN A 59 -4.06 8.23 11.62
C GLN A 59 -4.11 9.76 11.79
N SER A 60 -3.11 10.50 11.29
CA SER A 60 -3.10 11.98 11.36
C SER A 60 -2.36 12.62 10.19
N ASN A 61 -2.58 13.92 9.99
CA ASN A 61 -1.89 14.73 8.96
C ASN A 61 -0.39 14.83 9.24
N GLU A 62 0.01 14.85 10.51
CA GLU A 62 1.43 14.87 10.90
C GLU A 62 2.14 13.62 10.41
N ILE A 63 1.57 12.44 10.65
CA ILE A 63 2.11 11.16 10.15
C ILE A 63 2.15 11.15 8.62
N SER A 64 1.10 11.63 7.96
CA SER A 64 1.08 11.78 6.50
C SER A 64 2.24 12.64 5.99
N ALA A 65 2.55 13.75 6.67
CA ALA A 65 3.68 14.61 6.31
C ALA A 65 5.03 13.91 6.54
N ARG A 66 5.16 13.17 7.64
CA ARG A 66 6.39 12.41 7.94
C ARG A 66 6.64 11.27 6.94
N LEU A 67 5.59 10.56 6.51
CA LEU A 67 5.73 9.49 5.52
C LEU A 67 6.14 9.98 4.13
N ARG A 68 5.91 11.26 3.78
CA ARG A 68 6.43 11.82 2.52
C ARG A 68 7.95 11.77 2.41
N TYR A 69 8.67 11.79 3.54
CA TYR A 69 10.13 11.63 3.54
C TYR A 69 10.55 10.17 3.26
N GLU A 70 9.65 9.21 3.39
CA GLU A 70 9.86 7.79 3.09
C GLU A 70 9.47 7.43 1.65
N ASP A 71 9.10 8.38 0.79
CA ASP A 71 8.58 8.12 -0.57
C ASP A 71 9.48 7.16 -1.37
N THR A 72 10.79 7.39 -1.34
CA THR A 72 11.78 6.54 -2.02
C THR A 72 11.78 5.12 -1.47
N ASN A 73 11.69 4.97 -0.15
CA ASN A 73 11.65 3.67 0.51
C ASN A 73 10.34 2.93 0.19
N ILE A 74 9.21 3.64 0.25
CA ILE A 74 7.89 3.11 -0.10
C ILE A 74 7.86 2.62 -1.55
N ARG A 75 8.45 3.38 -2.49
CA ARG A 75 8.57 2.94 -3.90
C ARG A 75 9.43 1.69 -4.05
N LYS A 76 10.53 1.56 -3.31
CA LYS A 76 11.36 0.33 -3.29
C LYS A 76 10.56 -0.86 -2.78
N ILE A 77 9.83 -0.69 -1.67
CA ILE A 77 8.96 -1.73 -1.11
C ILE A 77 7.89 -2.14 -2.12
N CYS A 78 7.25 -1.19 -2.80
CA CYS A 78 6.24 -1.48 -3.82
C CYS A 78 6.83 -2.24 -5.02
N ARG A 79 8.03 -1.86 -5.49
CA ARG A 79 8.71 -2.58 -6.58
C ARG A 79 9.02 -4.03 -6.23
N ASN A 80 9.38 -4.32 -4.97
CA ASN A 80 9.59 -5.70 -4.51
C ASN A 80 8.29 -6.55 -4.55
N LEU A 81 7.13 -5.89 -4.62
CA LEU A 81 5.82 -6.51 -4.76
C LEU A 81 5.30 -6.49 -6.22
N ASP A 82 6.13 -6.12 -7.19
CA ASP A 82 5.73 -5.88 -8.59
C ASP A 82 4.64 -4.79 -8.74
N ILE A 83 4.59 -3.86 -7.77
CA ILE A 83 3.68 -2.70 -7.77
C ILE A 83 4.49 -1.46 -8.14
N ASN A 84 4.16 -0.83 -9.26
CA ASN A 84 4.84 0.38 -9.72
C ASN A 84 3.88 1.58 -9.80
N PRO A 85 3.64 2.29 -8.67
CA PRO A 85 2.70 3.39 -8.62
C PRO A 85 3.24 4.61 -9.39
N LYS A 86 2.40 5.21 -10.24
CA LYS A 86 2.71 6.45 -10.95
C LYS A 86 2.92 7.61 -9.97
N LYS A 87 2.08 7.67 -8.94
CA LYS A 87 2.11 8.69 -7.89
C LYS A 87 1.82 8.07 -6.53
N ILE A 88 2.30 8.69 -5.46
CA ILE A 88 1.93 8.36 -4.09
C ILE A 88 1.16 9.55 -3.52
N LYS A 89 0.02 9.30 -2.88
CA LYS A 89 -0.78 10.30 -2.17
C LYS A 89 -0.96 9.85 -0.73
N TYR A 90 -0.81 10.80 0.18
CA TYR A 90 -1.02 10.61 1.61
C TYR A 90 -2.27 11.35 2.03
N ARG A 91 -3.11 10.72 2.85
CA ARG A 91 -4.27 11.37 3.45
C ARG A 91 -4.52 10.84 4.84
N THR A 92 -5.24 11.61 5.64
CA THR A 92 -5.71 11.16 6.95
C THR A 92 -6.97 10.34 6.77
N PHE A 93 -7.02 9.19 7.45
CA PHE A 93 -8.22 8.38 7.51
C PHE A 93 -9.34 9.19 8.19
N THR A 94 -10.41 9.45 7.46
CA THR A 94 -11.62 10.07 7.99
C THR A 94 -12.66 8.97 8.06
N LYS A 95 -13.12 8.69 9.29
CA LYS A 95 -14.22 7.75 9.52
C LYS A 95 -15.51 8.50 9.18
N SER A 96 -16.02 8.29 7.98
CA SER A 96 -17.38 8.72 7.60
C SER A 96 -18.42 7.92 8.37
#